data_AF-A0A1F8RU33-F1
#
_entry.id   AF-A0A1F8RU33-F1
#
_cell.length_a   1.000
_cell.length_b   1.000
_cell.length_c   1.000
_cell.angle_alpha   90.00
_cell.angle_beta   90.00
_cell.angle_gamma   90.00
#
_symmetry.space_group_name_H-M   'P 1'
#
loop_
_entity.id
_entity.type
_entity.pdbx_description
1 polymer ?
#
loop_
_entity_poly.entity_id
_entity_poly.type
_entity_poly.pdbx_seq_one_letter_code
_entity_poly.pdbx_strand_id
1 'polypeptide(L)'
;MDSEFRIDISEVNRAIGMGEIIALYFPLLRKTLLMDTRTTPLDGPMIKVVPMASSPEERFRELMRMRPRLPKPESINIVPWPKYVNSLVRLGVWDHIVRRLIDIGPPQIVRQCEECLQELYRVEREEIRRAITGENYETLWDASGTYEELEAEVEEDEEEGT
;
A
#
# COMPACT_ATOMS: atom_id res chain seq x y z
N MET A 1 -3.12 1.06 20.40
CA MET A 1 -4.35 1.85 20.21
C MET A 1 -5.02 1.29 18.95
N ASP A 2 -5.93 0.33 19.14
CA ASP A 2 -6.56 -0.41 18.05
C ASP A 2 -7.62 0.49 17.41
N SER A 3 -7.20 1.32 16.43
CA SER A 3 -8.17 2.01 15.59
C SER A 3 -8.79 0.95 14.69
N GLU A 4 -10.01 0.54 15.00
CA GLU A 4 -10.93 -0.04 14.03
C GLU A 4 -11.12 0.96 12.88
N PHE A 5 -10.17 1.02 11.94
CA PHE A 5 -10.35 1.71 10.67
C PHE A 5 -11.37 0.89 9.87
N ARG A 6 -12.65 1.15 10.13
CA ARG A 6 -13.74 0.69 9.28
C ARG A 6 -13.65 1.46 7.97
N ILE A 7 -13.12 0.79 6.95
CA ILE A 7 -13.09 1.30 5.59
C ILE A 7 -14.51 1.24 5.05
N ASP A 8 -15.08 2.38 4.70
CA ASP A 8 -16.33 2.43 3.95
C ASP A 8 -16.06 2.06 2.48
N ILE A 9 -16.31 0.80 2.16
CA ILE A 9 -16.11 0.26 0.80
C ILE A 9 -17.00 0.96 -0.23
N SER A 10 -18.17 1.46 0.17
CA SER A 10 -19.08 2.17 -0.73
C SER A 10 -18.49 3.53 -1.12
N GLU A 11 -17.88 4.24 -0.18
CA GLU A 11 -17.17 5.48 -0.44
C GLU A 11 -15.91 5.25 -1.29
N VAL A 12 -15.12 4.21 -0.98
CA VAL A 12 -13.96 3.82 -1.77
C VAL A 12 -14.36 3.55 -3.22
N ASN A 13 -15.40 2.74 -3.44
CA ASN A 13 -15.90 2.43 -4.77
C ASN A 13 -16.47 3.67 -5.47
N ARG A 14 -17.14 4.58 -4.75
CA ARG A 14 -17.60 5.85 -5.33
C ARG A 14 -16.43 6.72 -5.80
N ALA A 15 -15.37 6.85 -4.99
CA ALA A 15 -14.16 7.56 -5.38
C ALA A 15 -13.49 6.90 -6.59
N ILE A 16 -13.41 5.57 -6.60
CA ILE A 16 -12.92 4.77 -7.72
C ILE A 16 -13.84 4.84 -8.93
N GLY A 17 -15.13 5.16 -8.81
CA GLY A 17 -16.06 5.26 -9.94
C GLY A 17 -16.11 6.65 -10.57
N MET A 18 -15.90 7.70 -9.77
CA MET A 18 -16.11 9.09 -10.21
C MET A 18 -14.83 9.91 -10.35
N GLY A 19 -13.75 9.56 -9.66
CA GLY A 19 -12.51 10.35 -9.65
C GLY A 19 -11.77 10.31 -10.98
N GLU A 20 -11.12 11.41 -11.37
CA GLU A 20 -10.21 11.41 -12.52
C GLU A 20 -8.84 10.81 -12.17
N ILE A 21 -8.29 11.28 -11.04
CA ILE A 21 -7.10 10.72 -10.42
C ILE A 21 -7.52 10.08 -9.11
N ILE A 22 -7.14 8.83 -8.93
CA ILE A 22 -7.35 8.09 -7.68
C ILE A 22 -6.00 7.65 -7.16
N ALA A 23 -5.67 8.08 -5.96
CA ALA A 23 -4.44 7.74 -5.27
C ALA A 23 -4.79 6.91 -4.03
N LEU A 24 -4.68 5.59 -4.17
CA LEU A 24 -4.93 4.65 -3.08
C LEU A 24 -3.64 4.46 -2.29
N TYR A 25 -3.61 5.00 -1.08
CA TYR A 25 -2.43 5.06 -0.23
C TYR A 25 -2.33 3.79 0.60
N PHE A 26 -1.15 3.17 0.64
CA PHE A 26 -0.85 2.04 1.52
C PHE A 26 0.16 2.50 2.56
N PRO A 27 -0.29 3.02 3.73
CA PRO A 27 0.61 3.54 4.75
C PRO A 27 1.66 2.53 5.20
N LEU A 28 1.26 1.27 5.38
CA LEU A 28 2.15 0.18 5.77
C LEU A 28 3.28 -0.02 4.76
N LEU A 29 3.00 0.13 3.46
CA LEU A 29 3.97 -0.13 2.39
C LEU A 29 4.76 1.12 1.99
N ARG A 30 4.36 2.30 2.48
CA ARG A 30 4.82 3.61 1.98
C ARG A 30 4.71 3.75 0.45
N LYS A 31 3.69 3.10 -0.14
CA LYS A 31 3.39 3.11 -1.58
C LYS A 31 2.00 3.65 -1.85
N THR A 32 1.80 4.10 -3.07
CA THR A 32 0.52 4.55 -3.62
C THR A 32 0.23 3.77 -4.89
N LEU A 33 -0.94 3.17 -4.99
CA LEU A 33 -1.49 2.76 -6.27
C LEU A 33 -2.17 3.97 -6.90
N LEU A 34 -1.51 4.54 -7.91
CA LEU A 34 -1.97 5.70 -8.64
C LEU A 34 -2.72 5.26 -9.89
N MET A 35 -3.95 5.73 -10.02
CA MET A 35 -4.80 5.54 -11.19
C MET A 35 -5.10 6.90 -11.81
N ASP A 36 -4.91 7.02 -13.11
CA ASP A 36 -5.30 8.17 -13.92
C ASP A 36 -6.26 7.67 -15.00
N THR A 37 -7.53 8.03 -14.88
CA THR A 37 -8.59 7.57 -15.79
C THR A 37 -8.73 8.48 -17.01
N ARG A 38 -7.95 9.55 -17.10
CA ARG A 38 -8.04 10.50 -18.21
C ARG A 38 -7.36 9.92 -19.45
N THR A 39 -8.03 10.06 -20.58
CA THR A 39 -7.62 9.49 -21.85
C THR A 39 -7.57 10.54 -22.95
N THR A 40 -6.67 10.38 -23.90
CA THR A 40 -6.62 11.11 -25.18
C THR A 40 -6.45 10.09 -26.32
N PRO A 41 -6.52 10.50 -27.59
CA PRO A 41 -6.24 9.60 -28.71
C PRO A 41 -4.87 8.93 -28.68
N LEU A 42 -3.89 9.51 -27.96
CA LEU A 42 -2.51 9.00 -27.86
C LEU A 42 -2.19 8.40 -26.49
N ASP A 43 -2.90 8.80 -25.43
CA ASP A 43 -2.64 8.39 -24.06
C ASP A 43 -3.87 7.72 -23.45
N GLY A 44 -3.84 6.40 -23.29
CA GLY A 44 -4.87 5.65 -22.56
C GLY A 44 -4.78 5.84 -21.04
N PRO A 45 -5.67 5.23 -20.25
CA PRO A 45 -5.62 5.32 -18.79
C PRO A 45 -4.33 4.71 -18.24
N MET A 46 -3.99 5.05 -17.01
CA MET A 46 -2.77 4.57 -16.35
C MET A 46 -3.08 4.02 -14.97
N ILE A 47 -2.44 2.91 -14.62
CA ILE A 47 -2.34 2.39 -13.26
C ILE A 47 -0.86 2.11 -12.96
N LYS A 48 -0.35 2.59 -11.82
CA LYS A 48 1.04 2.37 -11.39
C LYS A 48 1.19 2.34 -9.88
N VAL A 49 2.11 1.51 -9.39
CA VAL A 49 2.60 1.60 -8.02
C VAL A 49 3.73 2.62 -7.97
N VAL A 50 3.61 3.63 -7.11
CA VAL A 50 4.60 4.69 -6.93
C VAL A 50 4.91 4.88 -5.44
N PRO A 51 6.07 5.47 -5.08
CA PRO A 51 6.31 5.92 -3.72
C PRO A 51 5.21 6.91 -3.26
N MET A 52 4.86 6.89 -1.98
CA MET A 52 3.99 7.92 -1.42
C MET A 52 4.69 9.28 -1.51
N ALA A 53 3.99 10.27 -2.07
CA ALA A 53 4.45 11.65 -2.08
C ALA A 53 4.36 12.24 -0.67
N SER A 54 5.38 13.02 -0.29
CA SER A 54 5.49 13.66 1.02
C SER A 54 4.62 14.91 1.13
N SER A 55 4.24 15.51 -0.01
CA SER A 55 3.37 16.69 -0.06
C SER A 55 2.39 16.68 -1.24
N PRO A 56 1.29 17.46 -1.18
CA PRO A 56 0.40 17.66 -2.31
C PRO A 56 1.09 18.20 -3.57
N GLU A 57 2.04 19.13 -3.42
CA GLU A 57 2.78 19.75 -4.51
C GLU A 57 3.70 18.75 -5.20
N GLU A 58 4.40 17.93 -4.42
CA GLU A 58 5.24 16.84 -4.95
C GLU A 58 4.40 15.85 -5.75
N ARG A 59 3.25 15.44 -5.21
CA ARG A 59 2.32 14.54 -5.90
C ARG A 59 1.85 15.10 -7.24
N PHE A 60 1.45 16.37 -7.26
CA PHE A 60 1.00 17.03 -8.48
C PHE A 60 2.14 17.11 -9.50
N ARG A 61 3.35 17.44 -9.06
CA ARG A 61 4.54 17.49 -9.91
C ARG A 61 4.88 16.12 -10.51
N GLU A 62 4.87 15.07 -9.71
CA GLU A 62 5.13 13.70 -10.18
C GLU A 62 4.05 13.22 -11.16
N LEU A 63 2.78 13.53 -10.91
CA LEU A 63 1.69 13.23 -11.84
C LEU A 63 1.90 13.93 -13.19
N MET A 64 2.19 15.23 -13.18
CA MET A 64 2.46 16.00 -14.41
C MET A 64 3.70 15.48 -15.14
N ARG A 65 4.74 15.04 -14.42
CA ARG A 65 5.93 14.42 -15.00
C ARG A 65 5.62 13.09 -15.68
N MET A 66 4.72 12.28 -15.11
CA MET A 66 4.27 11.01 -15.69
C MET A 66 3.30 11.18 -16.85
N ARG A 67 2.48 12.24 -16.84
CA ARG A 67 1.39 12.47 -17.81
C ARG A 67 1.46 13.87 -18.43
N PRO A 68 2.56 14.26 -19.10
CA PRO A 68 2.80 15.63 -19.56
C PRO A 68 1.87 16.09 -20.70
N ARG A 69 1.27 15.15 -21.43
CA ARG A 69 0.36 15.42 -22.55
C ARG A 69 -1.12 15.58 -22.13
N LEU A 70 -1.43 15.28 -20.87
CA LEU A 70 -2.77 15.45 -20.34
C LEU A 70 -2.96 16.86 -19.76
N PRO A 71 -4.19 17.41 -19.80
CA PRO A 71 -4.51 18.64 -19.07
C PRO A 71 -4.29 18.46 -17.57
N LYS A 72 -4.42 19.53 -16.79
CA LYS A 72 -4.44 19.42 -15.33
C LYS A 72 -5.71 18.67 -14.89
N PRO A 73 -5.64 17.77 -13.89
CA PRO A 73 -6.82 17.09 -13.39
C PRO A 73 -7.75 18.08 -12.68
N GLU A 74 -9.05 17.89 -12.85
CA GLU A 74 -10.11 18.60 -12.12
C GLU A 74 -10.29 18.01 -10.71
N SER A 75 -10.03 16.71 -10.53
CA SER A 75 -10.15 16.05 -9.24
C SER A 75 -9.03 15.05 -8.95
N ILE A 76 -8.53 15.08 -7.70
CA ILE A 76 -7.60 14.08 -7.15
C ILE A 76 -8.19 13.52 -5.87
N ASN A 77 -8.61 12.25 -5.93
CA ASN A 77 -9.20 11.53 -4.81
C ASN A 77 -8.12 10.70 -4.11
N ILE A 78 -7.98 10.91 -2.81
CA ILE A 78 -6.97 10.24 -1.99
C ILE A 78 -7.71 9.30 -1.06
N VAL A 79 -7.41 8.01 -1.17
CA VAL A 79 -8.09 6.99 -0.39
C VAL A 79 -7.04 6.27 0.45
N PRO A 80 -7.03 6.42 1.79
CA PRO A 80 -6.15 5.64 2.64
C PRO A 80 -6.65 4.19 2.72
N TRP A 81 -5.73 3.24 2.52
CA TRP A 81 -5.96 1.82 2.66
C TRP A 81 -5.06 1.24 3.76
N PRO A 82 -5.50 1.29 5.04
CA PRO A 82 -4.71 0.86 6.19
C PRO A 82 -4.68 -0.68 6.38
N LYS A 83 -4.98 -1.45 5.33
CA LYS A 83 -5.05 -2.92 5.37
C LYS A 83 -4.09 -3.53 4.37
N TYR A 84 -3.87 -4.84 4.49
CA TYR A 84 -3.08 -5.61 3.54
C TYR A 84 -3.65 -5.53 2.12
N VAL A 85 -2.78 -5.68 1.12
CA VAL A 85 -3.11 -5.71 -0.32
C VAL A 85 -4.18 -6.76 -0.59
N ASN A 86 -4.08 -7.93 0.04
CA ASN A 86 -5.07 -9.00 -0.15
C ASN A 86 -6.50 -8.59 0.25
N SER A 87 -6.67 -7.63 1.15
CA SER A 87 -8.02 -7.15 1.49
C SER A 87 -8.67 -6.36 0.36
N LEU A 88 -7.92 -5.76 -0.57
CA LEU A 88 -8.50 -5.10 -1.74
C LEU A 88 -9.25 -6.08 -2.64
N VAL A 89 -8.63 -7.25 -2.84
CA VAL A 89 -9.22 -8.32 -3.64
C VAL A 89 -10.41 -8.92 -2.90
N ARG A 90 -10.23 -9.30 -1.62
CA ARG A 90 -11.30 -9.89 -0.82
C ARG A 90 -12.53 -9.00 -0.65
N LEU A 91 -12.35 -7.69 -0.60
CA LEU A 91 -13.44 -6.71 -0.45
C LEU A 91 -14.01 -6.25 -1.80
N GLY A 92 -13.56 -6.82 -2.93
CA GLY A 92 -14.08 -6.53 -4.27
C GLY A 92 -13.67 -5.16 -4.84
N VAL A 93 -12.83 -4.40 -4.13
CA VAL A 93 -12.34 -3.09 -4.57
C VAL A 93 -11.43 -3.25 -5.79
N TRP A 94 -10.58 -4.27 -5.80
CA TRP A 94 -9.70 -4.55 -6.93
C TRP A 94 -10.48 -4.84 -8.22
N ASP A 95 -11.52 -5.67 -8.14
CA ASP A 95 -12.38 -5.98 -9.29
C ASP A 95 -13.06 -4.72 -9.84
N HIS A 96 -13.47 -3.81 -8.95
CA HIS A 96 -14.06 -2.54 -9.35
C HIS A 96 -13.05 -1.63 -10.07
N ILE A 97 -11.81 -1.56 -9.59
CA ILE A 97 -10.71 -0.84 -10.26
C ILE A 97 -10.48 -1.41 -11.67
N VAL A 98 -10.32 -2.73 -11.77
CA VAL A 98 -10.02 -3.40 -13.05
C VAL A 98 -11.15 -3.19 -14.05
N ARG A 99 -12.41 -3.37 -13.64
CA ARG A 99 -13.57 -3.13 -14.51
C ARG A 99 -13.58 -1.70 -15.04
N ARG A 100 -13.42 -0.70 -14.17
CA ARG A 100 -13.39 0.70 -14.60
C ARG A 100 -12.29 0.98 -15.61
N LEU A 101 -11.09 0.44 -15.38
CA LEU A 101 -9.95 0.66 -16.28
C LEU A 101 -10.13 -0.03 -17.63
N ILE A 102 -10.78 -1.20 -17.66
CA ILE A 102 -11.14 -1.90 -18.91
C ILE A 102 -12.19 -1.09 -19.68
N ASP A 103 -13.19 -0.55 -18.99
CA ASP A 103 -14.29 0.18 -19.65
C ASP A 103 -13.81 1.43 -20.40
N ILE A 104 -12.74 2.07 -19.92
CA ILE A 104 -12.18 3.30 -20.50
C ILE A 104 -10.91 3.08 -21.32
N GLY A 105 -10.28 1.91 -21.19
CA GLY A 105 -8.94 1.63 -21.67
C GLY A 105 -8.88 0.58 -22.75
N PRO A 106 -7.73 0.46 -23.45
CA PRO A 106 -7.53 -0.62 -24.39
C PRO A 106 -7.28 -1.94 -23.62
N PRO A 107 -7.51 -3.11 -24.23
CA PRO A 107 -7.40 -4.41 -23.54
C PRO A 107 -6.06 -4.68 -22.82
N GLN A 108 -4.98 -4.03 -23.27
CA GLN A 108 -3.65 -4.14 -22.66
C GLN A 108 -3.58 -3.61 -21.21
N ILE A 109 -4.55 -2.79 -20.79
CA ILE A 109 -4.61 -2.28 -19.41
C ILE A 109 -4.77 -3.41 -18.38
N VAL A 110 -5.39 -4.53 -18.77
CA VAL A 110 -5.56 -5.72 -17.90
C VAL A 110 -4.21 -6.24 -17.42
N ARG A 111 -3.25 -6.35 -18.34
CA ARG A 111 -1.89 -6.79 -18.01
C ARG A 111 -1.20 -5.80 -17.06
N GLN A 112 -1.41 -4.49 -17.25
CA GLN A 112 -0.85 -3.48 -16.34
C GLN A 112 -1.45 -3.57 -14.94
N CYS A 113 -2.76 -3.86 -14.84
CA CYS A 113 -3.42 -4.12 -13.57
C CYS A 113 -2.80 -5.33 -12.88
N GLU A 114 -2.65 -6.45 -13.58
CA GLU A 114 -2.03 -7.67 -13.04
C GLU A 114 -0.60 -7.42 -12.55
N GLU A 115 0.22 -6.74 -13.37
CA GLU A 115 1.59 -6.36 -13.00
C GLU A 115 1.62 -5.49 -11.74
N CYS A 116 0.72 -4.50 -11.62
CA CYS A 116 0.61 -3.66 -10.44
C CYS A 116 0.19 -4.44 -9.19
N LEU A 117 -0.75 -5.38 -9.30
CA LEU A 117 -1.19 -6.20 -8.17
C LEU A 117 -0.05 -7.11 -7.68
N GLN A 118 0.69 -7.72 -8.60
CA GLN A 118 1.86 -8.54 -8.26
C GLN A 118 2.96 -7.70 -7.61
N GLU A 119 3.19 -6.48 -8.10
CA GLU A 119 4.13 -5.54 -7.49
C GLU A 119 3.71 -5.18 -6.06
N LEU A 120 2.43 -4.88 -5.81
CA LEU A 120 1.92 -4.60 -4.47
C LEU A 120 2.14 -5.79 -3.53
N TYR A 121 1.85 -7.02 -3.96
CA TYR A 121 2.11 -8.22 -3.16
C TYR A 121 3.60 -8.42 -2.86
N ARG A 122 4.50 -8.13 -3.82
CA ARG A 122 5.94 -8.22 -3.59
C ARG A 122 6.38 -7.21 -2.53
N VAL A 123 5.97 -5.95 -2.66
CA VAL A 123 6.31 -4.90 -1.70
C VAL A 123 5.78 -5.23 -0.30
N GLU A 124 4.56 -5.77 -0.21
CA GLU A 124 3.98 -6.21 1.06
C GLU A 124 4.80 -7.32 1.74
N ARG A 125 5.20 -8.35 1.00
CA ARG A 125 6.05 -9.41 1.55
C ARG A 125 7.40 -8.89 2.04
N GLU A 126 8.01 -7.97 1.29
CA GLU A 126 9.28 -7.34 1.67
C GLU A 126 9.15 -6.47 2.92
N GLU A 127 8.04 -5.76 3.08
CA GLU A 127 7.78 -4.95 4.27
C GLU A 127 7.53 -5.81 5.51
N ILE A 128 6.73 -6.88 5.37
CA ILE A 128 6.52 -7.86 6.44
C ILE A 128 7.85 -8.51 6.84
N ARG A 129 8.69 -8.89 5.87
CA ARG A 129 10.03 -9.45 6.15
C ARG A 129 10.86 -8.48 7.00
N ARG A 130 10.90 -7.20 6.61
CA ARG A 130 11.65 -6.16 7.33
C ARG A 130 11.15 -5.94 8.75
N ALA A 131 9.84 -5.96 8.95
CA ALA A 131 9.23 -5.88 10.27
C ALA A 131 9.60 -7.08 11.15
N ILE A 132 9.66 -8.29 10.59
CA ILE A 132 10.07 -9.51 11.30
C ILE A 132 11.57 -9.48 11.63
N THR A 133 12.42 -9.02 10.72
CA THR A 133 13.89 -9.00 10.92
C THR A 133 14.40 -7.80 11.70
N GLY A 134 13.53 -6.87 12.12
CA GLY A 134 13.92 -5.63 12.82
C GLY A 134 14.62 -4.60 11.93
N GLU A 135 14.63 -4.78 10.61
CA GLU A 135 15.26 -3.83 9.69
C GLU A 135 14.37 -2.56 9.57
N ASN A 136 14.80 -1.46 10.21
CA ASN A 136 14.04 -0.19 10.35
C ASN A 136 12.80 -0.28 11.26
N TYR A 137 12.72 -1.27 12.14
CA TYR A 137 11.66 -1.39 13.14
C TYR A 137 12.28 -1.59 14.52
N GLU A 138 11.83 -0.82 15.51
CA GLU A 138 12.15 -1.11 16.91
C GLU A 138 11.36 -2.36 17.34
N THR A 139 12.06 -3.41 17.74
CA THR A 139 11.45 -4.63 18.26
C THR A 139 10.96 -4.37 19.68
N LEU A 140 9.67 -4.56 19.95
CA LEU A 140 9.07 -4.38 21.28
C LEU A 140 9.53 -5.43 22.30
N TRP A 141 10.08 -6.55 21.84
CA TRP A 141 10.59 -7.62 22.68
C TRP A 141 12.09 -7.68 22.52
N ASP A 142 12.80 -7.41 23.61
CA ASP A 142 14.22 -7.66 23.69
C ASP A 142 14.42 -9.16 23.97
N ALA A 143 15.20 -9.84 23.12
CA ALA A 143 15.56 -11.24 23.33
C ALA A 143 16.55 -11.42 24.49
N SER A 144 17.07 -10.31 25.05
CA SER A 144 17.99 -10.31 26.19
C SER A 144 17.34 -10.77 27.50
N GLY A 145 16.03 -10.57 27.67
CA GLY A 145 15.36 -10.77 28.97
C GLY A 145 15.02 -12.21 29.33
N THR A 146 15.22 -13.19 28.45
CA THR A 146 14.83 -14.60 28.70
C THR A 146 16.01 -15.54 28.93
N TYR A 147 17.25 -15.08 28.75
CA TYR A 147 18.44 -15.89 29.01
C TYR A 147 19.13 -15.52 30.34
N GLU A 148 19.00 -14.28 30.83
CA GLU A 148 19.54 -13.89 32.16
C GLU A 148 18.79 -14.56 33.32
N GLU A 149 17.48 -14.80 33.21
CA GLU A 149 16.70 -15.48 34.26
C GLU A 149 17.01 -16.99 34.36
N LEU A 150 17.38 -17.63 33.24
CA LEU A 150 17.77 -19.04 33.22
C LEU A 150 19.21 -19.28 33.70
N GLU A 151 20.11 -18.31 33.54
CA GLU A 151 21.47 -18.40 34.10
C GLU A 151 21.47 -18.11 35.61
N ALA A 152 20.61 -17.21 36.10
CA ALA A 152 20.48 -16.90 37.52
C ALA A 152 19.86 -18.05 38.35
N GLU A 153 18.87 -18.77 37.82
CA GLU A 153 18.28 -19.94 38.51
C GLU A 153 19.25 -21.14 38.60
N VAL A 154 20.26 -21.22 37.72
CA VAL A 154 21.26 -22.31 37.73
C VAL A 154 22.40 -22.02 38.72
N GLU A 155 22.77 -20.75 38.95
CA GLU A 155 23.79 -20.39 39.95
C GLU A 155 23.28 -20.48 41.40
N GLU A 156 22.00 -20.18 41.67
CA GLU A 156 21.45 -20.27 43.04
C GLU A 156 21.33 -21.72 43.55
N ASP A 157 21.09 -22.69 42.67
CA ASP A 157 21.02 -24.11 43.03
C ASP A 157 22.42 -24.73 43.33
N GLU A 158 23.52 -24.12 42.89
CA GLU A 158 24.89 -24.59 43.17
C GLU A 158 25.46 -24.07 44.50
N GLU A 159 24.98 -22.94 45.02
CA GLU A 159 25.48 -22.37 46.29
C GLU A 159 24.81 -22.94 47.56
N GLU A 160 23.60 -23.53 47.50
CA GLU A 160 22.96 -24.18 48.67
C GLU A 160 23.45 -25.61 48.93
N GLY A 161 24.37 -26.13 48.11
CA GLY A 161 24.82 -27.54 48.11
C GLY A 161 26.16 -27.86 48.80
N THR A 162 26.74 -26.97 49.62
CA THR A 162 28.01 -27.24 50.35
C THR A 162 27.88 -27.02 51.85
#